data_AF-A0A2S7TMG3-F1
#
_entry.id   AF-A0A2S7TMG3-F1
#
_cell.length_a   1.000
_cell.length_b   1.000
_cell.length_c   1.000
_cell.angle_alpha   90.00
_cell.angle_beta   90.00
_cell.angle_gamma   90.00
#
_symmetry.space_group_name_H-M   'P 1'
#
loop_
_entity.id
_entity.type
_entity.pdbx_description
1 polymer ?
#
loop_
_entity_poly.entity_id
_entity_poly.type
_entity_poly.pdbx_seq_one_letter_code
_entity_poly.pdbx_strand_id
1 'polypeptide(L)'
;MRKILKFLLSLTIVVFVLVYFVQKDFTKPGPVLYTNANIITLNEKQPYAQSMYVVDGKIQDIGVVSASRSNLAKETTIVDLKGKTVLPGFIDPHTHFSISMFLAEMHDLSGFRFDSNEQIWHAFKNIVANTKPGDWIICKGLDPVLVSDLEIPSIEYLDAIAPNNPTLFFSQSLHNYWANSKAFALVGISDSTPNPSTHSYYGRDTAGKLDGSIVEQEAVKPFFDILKEEVLTTNRLSDAATLVMEEYAKNGNTTIVSTGITIQDAKPLLLFEHLSREHVSFFGGVLEKLGFLPKRKPYPRHFIYMRHDMEHLLPKI
;
A
#
# COMPACT_ATOMS: atom_id res chain seq x y z
N MET A 1 -47.96 5.27 28.38
CA MET A 1 -46.79 4.48 28.84
C MET A 1 -46.50 3.23 28.02
N ARG A 2 -47.39 2.23 27.91
CA ARG A 2 -47.09 0.96 27.20
C ARG A 2 -46.67 1.09 25.72
N LYS A 3 -47.27 2.01 24.94
CA LYS A 3 -46.89 2.25 23.53
C LYS A 3 -45.49 2.87 23.41
N ILE A 4 -45.17 3.84 24.26
CA ILE A 4 -43.85 4.50 24.32
C ILE A 4 -42.77 3.48 24.71
N LEU A 5 -43.05 2.63 25.70
CA LEU A 5 -42.12 1.58 26.13
C LEU A 5 -41.85 0.56 25.01
N LYS A 6 -42.88 0.13 24.28
CA LYS A 6 -42.73 -0.76 23.11
C LYS A 6 -41.92 -0.12 21.98
N PHE A 7 -42.15 1.17 21.72
CA PHE A 7 -41.39 1.93 20.72
C PHE A 7 -39.91 2.04 21.10
N LEU A 8 -39.61 2.41 22.36
CA LEU A 8 -38.24 2.49 22.85
C LEU A 8 -37.53 1.13 22.79
N LEU A 9 -38.19 0.04 23.19
CA LEU A 9 -37.62 -1.30 23.09
C LEU A 9 -37.33 -1.70 21.64
N SER A 10 -38.25 -1.41 20.72
CA SER A 10 -38.04 -1.65 19.28
C SER A 10 -36.85 -0.86 18.74
N LEU A 11 -36.73 0.42 19.11
CA LEU A 11 -35.62 1.26 18.69
C LEU A 11 -34.28 0.72 19.22
N THR A 12 -34.23 0.30 20.48
CA THR A 12 -33.04 -0.31 21.08
C THR A 12 -32.62 -1.58 20.34
N ILE A 13 -33.57 -2.46 19.99
CA ILE A 13 -33.28 -3.68 19.22
C ILE A 13 -32.71 -3.32 17.85
N VAL A 14 -33.31 -2.36 17.14
CA VAL A 14 -32.81 -1.91 15.83
C VAL A 14 -31.40 -1.36 15.94
N VAL A 15 -31.12 -0.52 16.94
CA VAL A 15 -29.77 0.01 17.18
C VAL A 15 -28.78 -1.12 17.47
N PHE A 16 -29.15 -2.09 18.31
CA PHE A 16 -28.27 -3.22 18.62
C PHE A 16 -27.96 -4.09 17.40
N VAL A 17 -28.97 -4.35 16.56
CA VAL A 17 -28.81 -5.08 15.30
C VAL A 17 -27.89 -4.32 14.34
N LEU A 18 -28.08 -3.00 14.19
CA LEU A 18 -27.22 -2.16 13.35
C LEU A 18 -25.78 -2.16 13.85
N VAL A 19 -25.57 -1.98 15.16
CA VAL A 19 -24.24 -2.04 15.78
C VAL A 19 -23.59 -3.40 15.54
N TYR A 20 -24.33 -4.49 15.72
CA TYR A 20 -23.82 -5.85 15.44
C TYR A 20 -23.39 -6.02 13.99
N PHE A 21 -24.19 -5.56 13.03
CA PHE A 21 -23.85 -5.67 11.60
C PHE A 21 -22.67 -4.77 11.20
N VAL A 22 -22.55 -3.59 11.80
CA VAL A 22 -21.44 -2.66 11.59
C VAL A 22 -20.14 -3.19 12.19
N GLN A 23 -20.22 -3.85 13.36
CA GLN A 23 -19.06 -4.39 14.06
C GLN A 23 -18.69 -5.81 13.64
N LYS A 24 -19.40 -6.39 12.67
CA LYS A 24 -19.08 -7.70 12.15
C LYS A 24 -17.78 -7.65 11.36
N ASP A 25 -16.76 -8.31 11.91
CA ASP A 25 -15.44 -8.43 11.31
C ASP A 25 -15.36 -9.56 10.25
N PHE A 26 -14.19 -9.76 9.65
CA PHE A 26 -13.90 -10.95 8.87
C PHE A 26 -14.09 -12.22 9.71
N THR A 27 -14.53 -13.29 9.05
CA THR A 27 -14.61 -14.60 9.68
C THR A 27 -13.20 -15.07 10.00
N LYS A 28 -12.88 -15.24 11.29
CA LYS A 28 -11.62 -15.84 11.71
C LYS A 28 -11.57 -17.29 11.20
N PRO A 29 -10.43 -17.75 10.65
CA PRO A 29 -10.30 -19.16 10.31
C PRO A 29 -10.48 -19.99 11.58
N GLY A 30 -11.19 -21.12 11.45
CA GLY A 30 -11.36 -22.07 12.55
C GLY A 30 -10.01 -22.65 13.00
N PRO A 31 -9.99 -23.42 14.10
CA PRO A 31 -8.76 -24.05 14.60
C PRO A 31 -8.07 -24.88 13.52
N VAL A 32 -6.75 -24.75 13.38
CA VAL A 32 -5.95 -25.51 12.41
C VAL A 32 -4.81 -26.21 13.10
N LEU A 33 -4.68 -27.52 12.87
CA LEU A 33 -3.51 -28.30 13.25
C LEU A 33 -2.66 -28.58 12.01
N TYR A 34 -1.47 -27.98 11.96
CA TYR A 34 -0.44 -28.31 10.96
C TYR A 34 0.37 -29.50 11.47
N THR A 35 0.61 -30.50 10.62
CA THR A 35 1.31 -31.74 10.96
C THR A 35 2.35 -32.10 9.91
N ASN A 36 3.25 -33.02 10.24
CA ASN A 36 4.28 -33.53 9.34
C ASN A 36 5.09 -32.39 8.71
N ALA A 37 5.58 -31.50 9.57
CA ALA A 37 6.33 -30.31 9.18
C ALA A 37 7.73 -30.33 9.78
N ASN A 38 8.64 -29.59 9.16
CA ASN A 38 9.90 -29.19 9.78
C ASN A 38 9.76 -27.75 10.29
N ILE A 39 9.33 -27.57 11.54
CA ILE A 39 9.05 -26.24 12.10
C ILE A 39 10.29 -25.73 12.82
N ILE A 40 10.87 -24.62 12.37
CA ILE A 40 11.95 -23.91 13.07
C ILE A 40 11.31 -22.81 13.91
N THR A 41 11.48 -22.85 15.23
CA THR A 41 10.77 -21.93 16.14
C THR A 41 11.58 -20.68 16.49
N LEU A 42 12.91 -20.75 16.31
CA LEU A 42 13.90 -19.79 16.84
C LEU A 42 13.87 -19.65 18.38
N ASN A 43 13.23 -20.56 19.10
CA ASN A 43 13.27 -20.66 20.56
C ASN A 43 14.40 -21.60 20.98
N GLU A 44 15.39 -21.10 21.73
CA GLU A 44 16.55 -21.88 22.20
C GLU A 44 16.15 -23.15 22.98
N LYS A 45 15.03 -23.12 23.72
CA LYS A 45 14.56 -24.26 24.51
C LYS A 45 13.78 -25.30 23.70
N GLN A 46 13.29 -24.94 22.51
CA GLN A 46 12.51 -25.82 21.64
C GLN A 46 12.73 -25.43 20.18
N PRO A 47 13.95 -25.60 19.63
CA PRO A 47 14.33 -25.03 18.33
C PRO A 47 13.57 -25.64 17.15
N TYR A 48 13.05 -26.87 17.32
CA TYR A 48 12.34 -27.61 16.29
C TYR A 48 11.02 -28.19 16.80
N ALA A 49 10.04 -28.30 15.90
CA ALA A 49 8.78 -29.00 16.13
C ALA A 49 8.27 -29.67 14.85
N GLN A 50 7.31 -30.59 15.00
CA GLN A 50 6.71 -31.35 13.89
C GLN A 50 5.24 -31.03 13.65
N SER A 51 4.60 -30.33 14.59
CA SER A 51 3.22 -29.88 14.51
C SER A 51 3.00 -28.57 15.25
N MET A 52 2.00 -27.82 14.79
CA MET A 52 1.60 -26.53 15.36
C MET A 52 0.07 -26.42 15.33
N TYR A 53 -0.53 -26.16 16.48
CA TYR A 53 -1.96 -25.92 16.63
C TYR A 53 -2.23 -24.43 16.75
N VAL A 54 -3.03 -23.90 15.83
CA VAL A 54 -3.34 -22.48 15.71
C VAL A 54 -4.83 -22.27 15.94
N VAL A 55 -5.17 -21.36 16.86
CA VAL A 55 -6.55 -20.94 17.15
C VAL A 55 -6.60 -19.41 17.10
N ASP A 56 -7.53 -18.86 16.33
CA ASP A 56 -7.70 -17.41 16.14
C ASP A 56 -6.40 -16.67 15.73
N GLY A 57 -5.55 -17.35 14.94
CA GLY A 57 -4.26 -16.82 14.49
C GLY A 57 -3.17 -16.80 15.56
N LYS A 58 -3.38 -17.45 16.71
CA LYS A 58 -2.37 -17.61 17.77
C LYS A 58 -1.95 -19.07 17.87
N ILE A 59 -0.66 -19.31 18.03
CA ILE A 59 -0.11 -20.65 18.30
C ILE A 59 -0.49 -21.03 19.73
N GLN A 60 -1.35 -22.03 19.88
CA GLN A 60 -1.77 -22.55 21.19
C GLN A 60 -0.89 -23.70 21.67
N ASP A 61 -0.36 -24.49 20.73
CA ASP A 61 0.53 -25.60 21.03
C ASP A 61 1.50 -25.85 19.86
N ILE A 62 2.71 -26.29 20.17
CA ILE A 62 3.77 -26.56 19.20
C ILE A 62 4.67 -27.67 19.73
N GLY A 63 4.91 -28.71 18.91
CA GLY A 63 5.66 -29.88 19.38
C GLY A 63 5.52 -31.10 18.47
N VAL A 64 5.47 -32.29 19.09
CA VAL A 64 5.33 -33.58 18.41
C VAL A 64 3.84 -33.98 18.33
N VAL A 65 3.41 -34.48 17.16
CA VAL A 65 2.02 -34.78 16.76
C VAL A 65 1.23 -35.63 17.76
N SER A 66 1.88 -36.41 18.62
CA SER A 66 1.24 -37.36 19.55
C SER A 66 0.58 -36.73 20.78
N ALA A 67 0.93 -35.49 21.17
CA ALA A 67 0.41 -34.89 22.40
C ALA A 67 -0.90 -34.08 22.23
N SER A 68 -1.30 -33.77 20.98
CA SER A 68 -2.26 -32.69 20.70
C SER A 68 -3.71 -33.14 20.43
N ARG A 69 -3.95 -34.41 20.03
CA ARG A 69 -5.27 -34.82 19.50
C ARG A 69 -6.42 -34.76 20.51
N SER A 70 -6.16 -34.93 21.81
CA SER A 70 -7.20 -34.91 22.84
C SER A 70 -7.74 -33.50 23.15
N ASN A 71 -7.00 -32.44 22.79
CA ASN A 71 -7.36 -31.05 23.09
C ASN A 71 -7.88 -30.28 21.87
N LEU A 72 -8.07 -30.96 20.73
CA LEU A 72 -8.55 -30.33 19.51
C LEU A 72 -10.03 -29.98 19.65
N ALA A 73 -10.39 -28.78 19.20
CA ALA A 73 -11.79 -28.43 19.02
C ALA A 73 -12.43 -29.36 17.95
N LYS A 74 -13.73 -29.66 18.08
CA LYS A 74 -14.45 -30.54 17.15
C LYS A 74 -14.37 -30.11 15.68
N GLU A 75 -14.16 -28.83 15.42
CA GLU A 75 -14.09 -28.22 14.08
C GLU A 75 -12.64 -28.00 13.60
N THR A 76 -11.66 -28.67 14.22
CA THR A 76 -10.25 -28.49 13.85
C THR A 76 -9.96 -29.01 12.45
N THR A 77 -9.46 -28.14 11.58
CA THR A 77 -8.93 -28.50 10.28
C THR A 77 -7.52 -29.06 10.44
N ILE A 78 -7.24 -30.23 9.86
CA ILE A 78 -5.90 -30.84 9.89
C ILE A 78 -5.24 -30.63 8.53
N VAL A 79 -4.03 -30.04 8.54
CA VAL A 79 -3.22 -29.79 7.35
C VAL A 79 -1.93 -30.60 7.45
N ASP A 80 -1.73 -31.52 6.52
CA ASP A 80 -0.46 -32.25 6.34
C ASP A 80 0.49 -31.41 5.47
N LEU A 81 1.60 -30.97 6.06
CA LEU A 81 2.60 -30.15 5.38
C LEU A 81 3.61 -30.98 4.55
N LYS A 82 3.51 -32.31 4.55
CA LYS A 82 4.31 -33.21 3.71
C LYS A 82 5.81 -32.98 3.81
N GLY A 83 6.31 -32.75 5.02
CA GLY A 83 7.71 -32.47 5.31
C GLY A 83 8.19 -31.06 4.96
N LYS A 84 7.29 -30.15 4.53
CA LYS A 84 7.66 -28.75 4.27
C LYS A 84 8.15 -28.05 5.54
N THR A 85 9.03 -27.07 5.34
CA THR A 85 9.57 -26.24 6.42
C THR A 85 8.62 -25.09 6.74
N VAL A 86 8.42 -24.84 8.04
CA VAL A 86 7.73 -23.66 8.56
C VAL A 86 8.74 -22.80 9.30
N LEU A 87 8.78 -21.52 8.98
CA LEU A 87 9.63 -20.51 9.62
C LEU A 87 8.74 -19.42 10.22
N PRO A 88 9.22 -18.67 11.24
CA PRO A 88 8.61 -17.41 11.60
C PRO A 88 8.61 -16.48 10.39
N GLY A 89 7.54 -15.73 10.20
CA GLY A 89 7.50 -14.73 9.14
C GLY A 89 8.54 -13.65 9.36
N PHE A 90 9.02 -13.05 8.27
CA PHE A 90 10.06 -12.04 8.32
C PHE A 90 9.54 -10.74 8.93
N ILE A 91 10.44 -10.05 9.61
CA ILE A 91 10.21 -8.72 10.18
C ILE A 91 11.06 -7.76 9.36
N ASP A 92 10.43 -6.84 8.65
CA ASP A 92 11.11 -5.74 7.98
C ASP A 92 11.15 -4.52 8.92
N PRO A 93 12.32 -4.19 9.51
CA PRO A 93 12.42 -3.14 10.51
C PRO A 93 12.44 -1.73 9.91
N HIS A 94 12.48 -1.58 8.57
CA HIS A 94 12.54 -0.27 7.94
C HIS A 94 11.95 -0.30 6.53
N THR A 95 10.73 0.21 6.38
CA THR A 95 10.02 0.32 5.10
C THR A 95 9.39 1.68 4.90
N HIS A 96 9.05 2.00 3.66
CA HIS A 96 8.23 3.17 3.32
C HIS A 96 6.86 2.73 2.81
N PHE A 97 5.99 2.31 3.73
CA PHE A 97 4.66 1.80 3.38
C PHE A 97 3.79 2.84 2.65
N SER A 98 3.80 4.09 3.11
CA SER A 98 3.05 5.19 2.48
C SER A 98 3.49 5.48 1.05
N ILE A 99 4.80 5.45 0.79
CA ILE A 99 5.36 5.62 -0.56
C ILE A 99 4.98 4.41 -1.42
N SER A 100 5.05 3.20 -0.86
CA SER A 100 4.65 1.97 -1.57
C SER A 100 3.18 2.02 -1.98
N MET A 101 2.28 2.52 -1.12
CA MET A 101 0.87 2.76 -1.45
C MET A 101 0.71 3.76 -2.60
N PHE A 102 1.43 4.87 -2.52
CA PHE A 102 1.41 5.92 -3.55
C PHE A 102 1.82 5.38 -4.92
N LEU A 103 2.83 4.51 -4.96
CA LEU A 103 3.37 3.92 -6.19
C LEU A 103 2.62 2.65 -6.64
N ALA A 104 1.70 2.11 -5.85
CA ALA A 104 1.13 0.78 -6.08
C ALA A 104 0.29 0.70 -7.36
N GLU A 105 -0.45 1.77 -7.66
CA GLU A 105 -1.39 1.82 -8.79
C GLU A 105 -0.77 2.42 -10.06
N MET A 106 0.50 2.82 -10.02
CA MET A 106 1.20 3.35 -11.19
C MET A 106 1.66 2.23 -12.12
N HIS A 107 1.72 2.52 -13.41
CA HIS A 107 2.28 1.60 -14.39
C HIS A 107 3.79 1.44 -14.18
N ASP A 108 4.20 0.25 -13.78
CA ASP A 108 5.61 -0.07 -13.58
C ASP A 108 6.30 -0.33 -14.91
N LEU A 109 7.20 0.58 -15.28
CA LEU A 109 8.06 0.54 -16.46
C LEU A 109 9.54 0.39 -16.07
N SER A 110 9.81 -0.17 -14.89
CA SER A 110 11.17 -0.32 -14.37
C SER A 110 12.01 -1.39 -15.08
N GLY A 111 13.33 -1.26 -14.92
CA GLY A 111 14.31 -2.25 -15.35
C GLY A 111 14.18 -3.63 -14.70
N PHE A 112 13.33 -3.77 -13.68
CA PHE A 112 12.98 -5.07 -13.10
C PHE A 112 11.95 -5.84 -13.94
N ARG A 113 11.28 -5.16 -14.87
CA ARG A 113 10.24 -5.73 -15.76
C ARG A 113 10.63 -5.73 -17.23
N PHE A 114 11.44 -4.77 -17.65
CA PHE A 114 11.83 -4.57 -19.03
C PHE A 114 13.33 -4.36 -19.10
N ASP A 115 13.98 -4.95 -20.10
CA ASP A 115 15.44 -4.94 -20.22
C ASP A 115 15.97 -4.01 -21.32
N SER A 116 15.07 -3.28 -22.00
CA SER A 116 15.41 -2.44 -23.15
C SER A 116 14.45 -1.25 -23.35
N ASN A 117 14.96 -0.20 -23.99
CA ASN A 117 14.21 0.99 -24.40
C ASN A 117 12.98 0.62 -25.25
N GLU A 118 13.14 -0.29 -26.21
CA GLU A 118 12.06 -0.74 -27.08
C GLU A 118 10.90 -1.36 -26.28
N GLN A 119 11.20 -2.25 -25.33
CA GLN A 119 10.17 -2.90 -24.51
C GLN A 119 9.41 -1.91 -23.63
N ILE A 120 10.13 -0.98 -22.99
CA ILE A 120 9.53 0.08 -22.16
C ILE A 120 8.55 0.91 -22.98
N TRP A 121 8.98 1.41 -24.14
CA TRP A 121 8.13 2.28 -24.95
C TRP A 121 7.01 1.54 -25.67
N HIS A 122 7.20 0.26 -26.00
CA HIS A 122 6.11 -0.59 -26.47
C HIS A 122 5.07 -0.80 -25.36
N ALA A 123 5.50 -1.08 -24.13
CA ALA A 123 4.59 -1.20 -22.98
C ALA A 123 3.83 0.12 -22.71
N PHE A 124 4.51 1.26 -22.77
CA PHE A 124 3.88 2.57 -22.63
C PHE A 124 2.84 2.83 -23.73
N LYS A 125 3.16 2.57 -25.00
CA LYS A 125 2.18 2.70 -26.10
C LYS A 125 0.93 1.84 -25.88
N ASN A 126 1.11 0.62 -25.36
CA ASN A 126 -0.01 -0.24 -25.00
C ASN A 126 -0.84 0.33 -23.85
N ILE A 127 -0.22 0.94 -22.84
CA ILE A 127 -0.92 1.64 -21.75
C ILE A 127 -1.76 2.79 -22.31
N VAL A 128 -1.19 3.62 -23.18
CA VAL A 128 -1.90 4.74 -23.82
C VAL A 128 -3.10 4.23 -24.62
N ALA A 129 -2.93 3.20 -25.44
CA ALA A 129 -3.99 2.64 -26.27
C ALA A 129 -5.19 2.09 -25.45
N ASN A 130 -4.96 1.71 -24.20
CA ASN A 130 -5.99 1.17 -23.29
C ASN A 130 -6.49 2.20 -22.28
N THR A 131 -6.01 3.45 -22.32
CA THR A 131 -6.45 4.52 -21.43
C THR A 131 -7.46 5.42 -22.14
N LYS A 132 -8.54 5.82 -21.44
CA LYS A 132 -9.54 6.70 -22.02
C LYS A 132 -8.96 8.11 -22.21
N PRO A 133 -9.29 8.83 -23.30
CA PRO A 133 -8.85 10.21 -23.49
C PRO A 133 -9.17 11.10 -22.29
N GLY A 134 -8.20 11.89 -21.84
CA GLY A 134 -8.33 12.78 -20.69
C GLY A 134 -7.90 12.17 -19.35
N ASP A 135 -7.91 10.85 -19.20
CA ASP A 135 -7.44 10.19 -17.98
C ASP A 135 -5.91 10.32 -17.84
N TRP A 136 -5.43 10.51 -16.60
CA TRP A 136 -4.00 10.53 -16.29
C TRP A 136 -3.34 9.18 -16.52
N ILE A 137 -2.16 9.20 -17.14
CA ILE A 137 -1.25 8.06 -17.26
C ILE A 137 -0.05 8.31 -16.37
N ILE A 138 0.07 7.54 -15.30
CA ILE A 138 1.16 7.67 -14.34
C ILE A 138 2.02 6.42 -14.39
N CYS A 139 3.30 6.63 -14.68
CA CYS A 139 4.27 5.55 -14.83
C CYS A 139 5.40 5.71 -13.81
N LYS A 140 6.05 4.61 -13.43
CA LYS A 140 7.17 4.62 -12.49
C LYS A 140 8.35 3.76 -12.94
N GLY A 141 9.50 4.06 -12.37
CA GLY A 141 10.66 3.18 -12.37
C GLY A 141 11.64 3.38 -13.52
N LEU A 142 11.50 4.45 -14.32
CA LEU A 142 12.50 4.76 -15.34
C LEU A 142 13.86 5.02 -14.68
N ASP A 143 14.88 4.28 -15.13
CA ASP A 143 16.23 4.39 -14.61
C ASP A 143 17.26 3.97 -15.67
N PRO A 144 18.06 4.91 -16.21
CA PRO A 144 19.13 4.60 -17.14
C PRO A 144 20.22 3.68 -16.58
N VAL A 145 20.31 3.54 -15.24
CA VAL A 145 21.24 2.61 -14.59
C VAL A 145 20.76 1.17 -14.74
N LEU A 146 19.44 0.94 -14.72
CA LEU A 146 18.85 -0.40 -14.81
C LEU A 146 18.63 -0.85 -16.26
N VAL A 147 18.46 0.09 -17.18
CA VAL A 147 18.25 -0.18 -18.62
C VAL A 147 19.25 0.65 -19.42
N SER A 148 20.28 -0.01 -19.92
CA SER A 148 21.49 0.64 -20.46
C SER A 148 21.28 1.40 -21.77
N ASP A 149 20.28 1.01 -22.57
CA ASP A 149 19.90 1.67 -23.82
C ASP A 149 18.73 2.66 -23.64
N LEU A 150 18.28 2.91 -22.41
CA LEU A 150 17.12 3.75 -22.14
C LEU A 150 17.31 5.17 -22.66
N GLU A 151 16.43 5.58 -23.57
CA GLU A 151 16.33 6.95 -24.04
C GLU A 151 15.27 7.66 -23.19
N ILE A 152 15.71 8.68 -22.45
CA ILE A 152 14.82 9.55 -21.66
C ILE A 152 13.89 10.29 -22.62
N PRO A 153 12.57 10.32 -22.36
CA PRO A 153 11.62 10.91 -23.30
C PRO A 153 11.75 12.43 -23.38
N SER A 154 11.68 12.98 -24.59
CA SER A 154 11.40 14.40 -24.78
C SER A 154 9.91 14.68 -24.63
N ILE A 155 9.55 15.94 -24.34
CA ILE A 155 8.14 16.37 -24.29
C ILE A 155 7.42 16.11 -25.61
N GLU A 156 8.06 16.31 -26.77
CA GLU A 156 7.46 16.08 -28.09
C GLU A 156 7.17 14.60 -28.32
N TYR A 157 8.06 13.72 -27.86
CA TYR A 157 7.86 12.28 -27.95
C TYR A 157 6.66 11.83 -27.12
N LEU A 158 6.51 12.36 -25.90
CA LEU A 158 5.36 12.07 -25.06
C LEU A 158 4.05 12.66 -25.62
N ASP A 159 4.10 13.88 -26.17
CA ASP A 159 2.96 14.50 -26.83
C ASP A 159 2.51 13.72 -28.07
N ALA A 160 3.46 13.17 -28.84
CA ALA A 160 3.15 12.36 -30.01
C ALA A 160 2.51 11.01 -29.65
N ILE A 161 2.95 10.36 -28.56
CA ILE A 161 2.42 9.07 -28.13
C ILE A 161 1.10 9.21 -27.36
N ALA A 162 1.00 10.21 -26.49
CA ALA A 162 -0.14 10.42 -25.59
C ALA A 162 -0.80 11.81 -25.79
N PRO A 163 -1.23 12.18 -27.01
CA PRO A 163 -1.71 13.54 -27.31
C PRO A 163 -2.97 13.93 -26.53
N ASN A 164 -3.75 12.92 -26.11
CA ASN A 164 -5.02 13.12 -25.44
C ASN A 164 -4.97 12.93 -23.93
N ASN A 165 -3.85 12.44 -23.38
CA ASN A 165 -3.75 12.00 -21.99
C ASN A 165 -2.62 12.73 -21.26
N PRO A 166 -2.88 13.40 -20.13
CA PRO A 166 -1.81 13.95 -19.32
C PRO A 166 -0.96 12.79 -18.78
N THR A 167 0.36 12.90 -18.96
CA THR A 167 1.29 11.82 -18.61
C THR A 167 2.36 12.33 -17.65
N LEU A 168 2.66 11.55 -16.61
CA LEU A 168 3.75 11.80 -15.67
C LEU A 168 4.54 10.52 -15.40
N PHE A 169 5.85 10.58 -15.56
CA PHE A 169 6.79 9.50 -15.25
C PHE A 169 7.58 9.82 -14.00
N PHE A 170 7.71 8.81 -13.14
CA PHE A 170 8.57 8.81 -11.98
C PHE A 170 9.84 8.05 -12.29
N SER A 171 11.01 8.67 -12.08
CA SER A 171 12.27 7.93 -12.03
C SER A 171 12.28 6.94 -10.87
N GLN A 172 13.15 5.92 -10.96
CA GLN A 172 13.34 4.95 -9.88
C GLN A 172 13.83 5.60 -8.58
N SER A 173 14.60 6.69 -8.67
CA SER A 173 15.09 7.43 -7.49
C SER A 173 14.06 8.37 -6.88
N LEU A 174 12.94 8.65 -7.58
CA LEU A 174 11.96 9.66 -7.19
C LEU A 174 12.56 11.08 -7.05
N HIS A 175 13.59 11.40 -7.84
CA HIS A 175 14.18 12.75 -7.88
C HIS A 175 14.13 13.40 -9.27
N ASN A 176 13.84 12.61 -10.30
CA ASN A 176 13.60 13.08 -11.66
C ASN A 176 12.23 12.60 -12.14
N TYR A 177 11.56 13.44 -12.91
CA TYR A 177 10.26 13.15 -13.47
C TYR A 177 10.17 13.69 -14.90
N TRP A 178 9.25 13.13 -15.68
CA TRP A 178 9.01 13.59 -17.05
C TRP A 178 7.52 13.68 -17.32
N ALA A 179 7.09 14.78 -17.92
CA ALA A 179 5.69 15.05 -18.19
C ALA A 179 5.50 15.60 -19.61
N ASN A 180 4.32 15.35 -20.18
CA ASN A 180 3.95 15.89 -21.48
C ASN A 180 3.33 17.29 -21.37
N SER A 181 3.14 17.99 -22.50
CA SER A 181 2.62 19.36 -22.51
C SER A 181 1.26 19.46 -21.85
N LYS A 182 0.42 18.43 -22.00
CA LYS A 182 -0.91 18.38 -21.38
C LYS A 182 -0.83 18.33 -19.86
N ALA A 183 0.07 17.54 -19.30
CA ALA A 183 0.27 17.48 -17.85
C ALA A 183 0.77 18.82 -17.29
N PHE A 184 1.75 19.48 -17.94
CA PHE A 184 2.21 20.82 -17.57
C PHE A 184 1.08 21.86 -17.60
N ALA A 185 0.24 21.83 -18.64
CA ALA A 185 -0.88 22.75 -18.79
C ALA A 185 -1.93 22.59 -17.67
N LEU A 186 -2.24 21.36 -17.26
CA LEU A 186 -3.20 21.10 -16.19
C LEU A 186 -2.75 21.66 -14.84
N VAL A 187 -1.45 21.58 -14.54
CA VAL A 187 -0.88 22.13 -13.30
C VAL A 187 -0.53 23.62 -13.40
N GLY A 188 -0.87 24.28 -14.51
CA GLY A 188 -0.65 25.72 -14.69
C GLY A 188 0.82 26.13 -14.87
N ILE A 189 1.68 25.21 -15.32
CA ILE A 189 3.10 25.48 -15.57
C ILE A 189 3.32 25.74 -17.07
N SER A 190 4.14 26.74 -17.37
CA SER A 190 4.39 27.24 -18.72
C SER A 190 5.86 27.55 -18.94
N ASP A 191 6.21 27.92 -20.17
CA ASP A 191 7.55 28.39 -20.50
C ASP A 191 7.99 29.61 -19.68
N SER A 192 7.05 30.39 -19.14
CA SER A 192 7.34 31.55 -18.30
C SER A 192 7.37 31.25 -16.79
N THR A 193 7.00 30.05 -16.37
CA THR A 193 6.92 29.70 -14.95
C THR A 193 8.34 29.64 -14.35
N PRO A 194 8.64 30.41 -13.29
CA PRO A 194 9.94 30.37 -12.65
C PRO A 194 10.17 29.02 -11.95
N ASN A 195 11.45 28.62 -11.87
CA ASN A 195 11.82 27.45 -11.08
C ASN A 195 11.60 27.74 -9.58
N PRO A 196 11.14 26.76 -8.79
CA PRO A 196 11.06 26.88 -7.34
C PRO A 196 12.39 27.27 -6.70
N SER A 197 13.49 26.65 -7.16
CA SER A 197 14.84 26.94 -6.69
C SER A 197 15.90 26.60 -7.75
N THR A 198 17.18 26.80 -7.44
CA THR A 198 18.28 26.37 -8.30
C THR A 198 18.50 24.86 -8.27
N HIS A 199 17.99 24.18 -7.24
CA HIS A 199 18.14 22.74 -7.05
C HIS A 199 16.89 21.96 -7.45
N SER A 200 15.74 22.64 -7.56
CA SER A 200 14.49 22.06 -8.02
C SER A 200 13.87 22.93 -9.10
N TYR A 201 13.77 22.40 -10.31
CA TYR A 201 13.49 23.16 -11.52
C TYR A 201 12.75 22.36 -12.59
N TYR A 202 12.18 23.09 -13.55
CA TYR A 202 11.64 22.55 -14.79
C TYR A 202 12.70 22.63 -15.88
N GLY A 203 12.99 21.52 -16.56
CA GLY A 203 13.96 21.50 -17.64
C GLY A 203 13.50 22.29 -18.84
N ARG A 204 14.47 22.87 -19.55
CA ARG A 204 14.23 23.77 -20.66
C ARG A 204 15.27 23.55 -21.76
N ASP A 205 14.83 23.63 -23.00
CA ASP A 205 15.70 23.62 -24.15
C ASP A 205 16.47 24.95 -24.32
N THR A 206 17.31 25.01 -25.36
CA THR A 206 18.10 26.21 -25.68
C THR A 206 17.27 27.45 -26.05
N ALA A 207 16.00 27.27 -26.41
CA ALA A 207 15.05 28.34 -26.70
C ALA A 207 14.22 28.75 -25.46
N GLY A 208 14.45 28.12 -24.31
CA GLY A 208 13.73 28.36 -23.06
C GLY A 208 12.38 27.66 -22.97
N LYS A 209 12.06 26.76 -23.91
CA LYS A 209 10.83 25.96 -23.91
C LYS A 209 10.95 24.79 -22.94
N LEU A 210 9.86 24.45 -22.26
CA LEU A 210 9.84 23.24 -21.41
C LEU A 210 10.23 22.00 -22.21
N ASP A 211 11.20 21.22 -21.73
CA ASP A 211 11.69 20.01 -22.41
C ASP A 211 11.01 18.71 -21.92
N GLY A 212 10.14 18.83 -20.92
CA GLY A 212 9.42 17.71 -20.32
C GLY A 212 9.95 17.28 -18.96
N SER A 213 11.20 17.61 -18.63
CA SER A 213 11.84 17.15 -17.39
C SER A 213 11.49 18.03 -16.18
N ILE A 214 11.41 17.40 -15.03
CA ILE A 214 11.13 18.02 -13.74
C ILE A 214 12.11 17.43 -12.73
N VAL A 215 12.81 18.30 -12.00
CA VAL A 215 13.90 17.91 -11.10
C VAL A 215 13.57 18.31 -9.67
N GLU A 216 13.72 17.35 -8.76
CA GLU A 216 13.51 17.47 -7.31
C GLU A 216 12.07 17.79 -6.84
N GLN A 217 11.87 17.68 -5.52
CA GLN A 217 10.55 17.63 -4.88
C GLN A 217 9.71 18.90 -5.00
N GLU A 218 10.32 20.09 -5.04
CA GLU A 218 9.57 21.35 -5.07
C GLU A 218 8.91 21.56 -6.44
N ALA A 219 9.59 21.19 -7.52
CA ALA A 219 9.12 21.34 -8.89
C ALA A 219 8.02 20.33 -9.24
N VAL A 220 8.09 19.10 -8.74
CA VAL A 220 7.03 18.10 -8.98
C VAL A 220 5.78 18.34 -8.12
N LYS A 221 5.88 19.16 -7.07
CA LYS A 221 4.79 19.36 -6.10
C LYS A 221 3.43 19.71 -6.74
N PRO A 222 3.31 20.64 -7.71
CA PRO A 222 2.02 20.96 -8.34
C PRO A 222 1.35 19.76 -9.02
N PHE A 223 2.16 18.85 -9.60
CA PHE A 223 1.67 17.60 -10.17
C PHE A 223 1.12 16.69 -9.08
N PHE A 224 1.83 16.54 -7.95
CA PHE A 224 1.33 15.76 -6.83
C PHE A 224 0.01 16.29 -6.26
N ASP A 225 -0.16 17.60 -6.21
CA ASP A 225 -1.37 18.20 -5.68
C ASP A 225 -2.58 17.83 -6.55
N ILE A 226 -2.48 17.97 -7.89
CA ILE A 226 -3.53 17.52 -8.81
C ILE A 226 -3.75 16.01 -8.73
N LEU A 227 -2.66 15.23 -8.71
CA LEU A 227 -2.79 13.77 -8.66
C LEU A 227 -3.52 13.31 -7.40
N LYS A 228 -3.33 13.94 -6.24
CA LYS A 228 -4.07 13.60 -5.01
C LYS A 228 -5.56 13.90 -5.11
N GLU A 229 -5.94 14.90 -5.90
CA GLU A 229 -7.32 15.31 -6.10
C GLU A 229 -8.03 14.41 -7.13
N GLU A 230 -7.37 14.09 -8.24
CA GLU A 230 -7.99 13.44 -9.39
C GLU A 230 -7.74 11.93 -9.47
N VAL A 231 -6.56 11.47 -9.06
CA VAL A 231 -6.09 10.11 -9.36
C VAL A 231 -5.87 9.28 -8.10
N LEU A 232 -5.07 9.79 -7.16
CA LEU A 232 -4.67 9.15 -5.92
C LEU A 232 -5.56 9.62 -4.77
N THR A 233 -6.87 9.53 -5.00
CA THR A 233 -7.88 9.91 -4.03
C THR A 233 -7.76 9.07 -2.76
N THR A 234 -8.32 9.56 -1.65
CA THR A 234 -8.25 8.85 -0.35
C THR A 234 -8.75 7.41 -0.44
N ASN A 235 -9.81 7.14 -1.20
CA ASN A 235 -10.35 5.79 -1.35
C ASN A 235 -9.36 4.88 -2.11
N ARG A 236 -8.74 5.38 -3.19
CA ARG A 236 -7.76 4.61 -3.96
C ARG A 236 -6.49 4.33 -3.17
N LEU A 237 -5.96 5.33 -2.46
CA LEU A 237 -4.83 5.12 -1.56
C LEU A 237 -5.17 4.14 -0.43
N SER A 238 -6.38 4.23 0.12
CA SER A 238 -6.87 3.30 1.14
C SER A 238 -6.94 1.86 0.63
N ASP A 239 -7.43 1.65 -0.60
CA ASP A 239 -7.45 0.32 -1.22
C ASP A 239 -6.04 -0.20 -1.53
N ALA A 240 -5.15 0.69 -2.01
CA ALA A 240 -3.74 0.39 -2.24
C ALA A 240 -3.01 -0.06 -0.96
N ALA A 241 -3.40 0.42 0.22
CA ALA A 241 -2.86 -0.05 1.51
C ALA A 241 -2.99 -1.58 1.64
N THR A 242 -4.17 -2.11 1.29
CA THR A 242 -4.44 -3.54 1.41
C THR A 242 -3.62 -4.34 0.40
N LEU A 243 -3.50 -3.85 -0.83
CA LEU A 243 -2.68 -4.46 -1.88
C LEU A 243 -1.19 -4.51 -1.48
N VAL A 244 -0.64 -3.41 -0.94
CA VAL A 244 0.77 -3.37 -0.53
C VAL A 244 1.03 -4.31 0.65
N MET A 245 0.13 -4.36 1.65
CA MET A 245 0.26 -5.31 2.76
C MET A 245 0.16 -6.77 2.28
N GLU A 246 -0.72 -7.05 1.30
CA GLU A 246 -0.81 -8.37 0.65
C GLU A 246 0.52 -8.75 0.00
N GLU A 247 1.16 -7.82 -0.71
CA GLU A 247 2.44 -8.08 -1.37
C GLU A 247 3.56 -8.30 -0.33
N TYR A 248 3.61 -7.55 0.77
CA TYR A 248 4.53 -7.84 1.88
C TYR A 248 4.34 -9.26 2.41
N ALA A 249 3.10 -9.64 2.73
CA ALA A 249 2.77 -10.95 3.28
C ALA A 249 3.11 -12.09 2.30
N LYS A 250 2.86 -11.89 1.00
CA LYS A 250 3.19 -12.85 -0.07
C LYS A 250 4.69 -13.08 -0.19
N ASN A 251 5.50 -12.04 0.05
CA ASN A 251 6.97 -12.14 0.10
C ASN A 251 7.50 -12.60 1.47
N GLY A 252 6.62 -13.01 2.39
CA GLY A 252 6.97 -13.57 3.69
C GLY A 252 7.18 -12.55 4.81
N ASN A 253 7.02 -11.24 4.54
CA ASN A 253 7.08 -10.20 5.56
C ASN A 253 5.74 -10.14 6.30
N THR A 254 5.71 -10.65 7.52
CA THR A 254 4.50 -10.66 8.37
C THR A 254 4.44 -9.47 9.34
N THR A 255 5.55 -8.76 9.50
CA THR A 255 5.66 -7.53 10.28
C THR A 255 6.50 -6.53 9.51
N ILE A 256 6.02 -5.29 9.42
CA ILE A 256 6.77 -4.18 8.82
C ILE A 256 6.79 -3.01 9.80
N VAL A 257 7.87 -2.24 9.78
CA VAL A 257 7.95 -0.93 10.44
C VAL A 257 7.99 0.12 9.34
N SER A 258 6.95 0.95 9.26
CA SER A 258 6.92 2.05 8.29
C SER A 258 7.57 3.30 8.89
N THR A 259 8.59 3.82 8.21
CA THR A 259 9.31 5.03 8.57
C THR A 259 8.96 6.17 7.60
N GLY A 260 9.29 7.41 7.97
CA GLY A 260 9.06 8.58 7.11
C GLY A 260 7.60 9.00 6.96
N ILE A 261 6.72 8.56 7.87
CA ILE A 261 5.34 9.05 7.93
C ILE A 261 5.35 10.41 8.63
N THR A 262 5.55 11.47 7.85
CA THR A 262 5.46 12.86 8.33
C THR A 262 4.09 13.41 7.93
N ILE A 263 3.10 13.27 8.81
CA ILE A 263 1.73 13.72 8.55
C ILE A 263 1.36 14.88 9.48
N GLN A 264 0.80 15.94 8.90
CA GLN A 264 0.17 17.03 9.66
C GLN A 264 -1.34 16.79 9.86
N ASP A 265 -1.92 15.86 9.09
CA ASP A 265 -3.31 15.42 9.19
C ASP A 265 -3.36 14.07 9.91
N ALA A 266 -4.23 13.93 10.92
CA ALA A 266 -4.43 12.69 11.67
C ALA A 266 -5.30 11.65 10.94
N LYS A 267 -6.04 12.03 9.88
CA LYS A 267 -6.93 11.11 9.16
C LYS A 267 -6.26 9.83 8.65
N PRO A 268 -5.03 9.84 8.10
CA PRO A 268 -4.34 8.62 7.69
C PRO A 268 -4.14 7.63 8.86
N LEU A 269 -4.07 8.11 10.10
CA LEU A 269 -3.97 7.24 11.28
C LEU A 269 -5.23 6.42 11.51
N LEU A 270 -6.39 6.91 11.08
CA LEU A 270 -7.65 6.15 11.17
C LEU A 270 -7.63 4.91 10.25
N LEU A 271 -7.04 5.03 9.06
CA LEU A 271 -6.84 3.90 8.15
C LEU A 271 -5.95 2.83 8.81
N PHE A 272 -4.81 3.29 9.32
CA PHE A 272 -3.83 2.46 10.01
C PHE A 272 -4.44 1.77 11.24
N GLU A 273 -5.16 2.51 12.08
CA GLU A 273 -5.89 1.97 13.22
C GLU A 273 -6.93 0.93 12.78
N HIS A 274 -7.74 1.23 11.76
CA HIS A 274 -8.74 0.31 11.23
C HIS A 274 -8.13 -1.02 10.76
N LEU A 275 -7.02 -0.97 10.04
CA LEU A 275 -6.33 -2.15 9.52
C LEU A 275 -5.61 -2.97 10.61
N SER A 276 -5.10 -2.31 11.66
CA SER A 276 -4.23 -2.93 12.68
C SER A 276 -4.95 -3.51 13.90
N ARG A 277 -6.17 -3.04 14.21
CA ARG A 277 -6.89 -3.48 15.41
C ARG A 277 -7.21 -4.97 15.41
N GLU A 278 -7.32 -5.58 16.59
CA GLU A 278 -7.80 -6.96 16.72
C GLU A 278 -9.30 -7.10 16.40
N HIS A 279 -10.07 -6.05 16.66
CA HIS A 279 -11.52 -5.99 16.40
C HIS A 279 -11.87 -4.66 15.73
N VAL A 280 -12.82 -4.72 14.79
CA VAL A 280 -13.30 -3.51 14.12
C VAL A 280 -13.93 -2.57 15.16
N SER A 281 -13.58 -1.28 15.12
CA SER A 281 -14.26 -0.29 15.94
C SER A 281 -15.63 0.02 15.32
N PHE A 282 -16.57 0.54 16.11
CA PHE A 282 -17.88 0.95 15.57
C PHE A 282 -17.70 1.97 14.42
N PHE A 283 -16.92 3.02 14.65
CA PHE A 283 -16.66 4.05 13.64
C PHE A 283 -15.92 3.51 12.41
N GLY A 284 -14.91 2.65 12.60
CA GLY A 284 -14.21 1.99 11.49
C GLY A 284 -15.15 1.14 10.64
N GLY A 285 -16.04 0.37 11.29
CA GLY A 285 -17.07 -0.41 10.61
C GLY A 285 -18.05 0.44 9.81
N VAL A 286 -18.48 1.60 10.34
CA VAL A 286 -19.34 2.54 9.60
C VAL A 286 -18.60 3.08 8.38
N LEU A 287 -17.37 3.56 8.56
CA LEU A 287 -16.57 4.12 7.47
C LEU A 287 -16.25 3.09 6.39
N GLU A 288 -16.00 1.83 6.76
CA GLU A 288 -15.84 0.72 5.82
C GLU A 288 -17.12 0.50 4.99
N LYS A 289 -18.30 0.46 5.64
CA LYS A 289 -19.58 0.26 4.93
C LYS A 289 -19.95 1.41 4.00
N LEU A 290 -19.49 2.63 4.31
CA LEU A 290 -19.67 3.81 3.47
C LEU A 290 -18.61 3.94 2.36
N GLY A 291 -17.60 3.05 2.33
CA GLY A 291 -16.54 3.05 1.32
C GLY A 291 -15.41 4.05 1.56
N PHE A 292 -15.32 4.63 2.77
CA PHE A 292 -14.22 5.54 3.16
C PHE A 292 -12.99 4.79 3.70
N LEU A 293 -13.19 3.56 4.18
CA LEU A 293 -12.12 2.67 4.63
C LEU A 293 -12.22 1.34 3.87
N PRO A 294 -11.09 0.65 3.68
CA PRO A 294 -11.06 -0.57 2.91
C PRO A 294 -11.61 -1.71 3.77
N LYS A 295 -12.09 -2.76 3.10
CA LYS A 295 -12.57 -3.95 3.81
C LYS A 295 -11.42 -4.64 4.53
N ARG A 296 -11.59 -4.90 5.83
CA ARG A 296 -10.61 -5.67 6.60
C ARG A 296 -10.55 -7.13 6.12
N LYS A 297 -9.34 -7.69 6.10
CA LYS A 297 -9.06 -9.07 5.70
C LYS A 297 -8.11 -9.72 6.72
N PRO A 298 -8.08 -11.06 6.84
CA PRO A 298 -7.27 -11.79 7.82
C PRO A 298 -5.77 -11.81 7.47
N TYR A 299 -5.19 -10.64 7.22
CA TYR A 299 -3.76 -10.50 6.96
C TYR A 299 -2.93 -10.60 8.25
N PRO A 300 -1.62 -10.88 8.14
CA PRO A 300 -0.72 -10.79 9.29
C PRO A 300 -0.99 -9.47 10.03
N ARG A 301 -1.28 -9.56 11.32
CA ARG A 301 -1.71 -8.39 12.09
C ARG A 301 -0.56 -7.40 12.15
N HIS A 302 -0.72 -6.29 11.45
CA HIS A 302 0.21 -5.18 11.54
C HIS A 302 -0.05 -4.47 12.87
N PHE A 303 0.78 -4.67 13.89
CA PHE A 303 0.73 -3.80 15.06
C PHE A 303 1.40 -2.49 14.69
N ILE A 304 0.63 -1.41 14.62
CA ILE A 304 1.18 -0.09 14.34
C ILE A 304 1.62 0.51 15.67
N TYR A 305 2.92 0.41 15.93
CA TYR A 305 3.54 1.19 17.00
C TYR A 305 3.84 2.59 16.46
N MET A 306 2.93 3.53 16.72
CA MET A 306 3.19 4.94 16.42
C MET A 306 4.14 5.50 17.46
N ARG A 307 5.42 5.58 17.11
CA ARG A 307 6.40 6.31 17.91
C ARG A 307 6.41 7.76 17.46
N HIS A 308 5.76 8.63 18.23
CA HIS A 308 5.93 10.07 18.07
C HIS A 308 7.27 10.43 18.73
N ASP A 309 8.33 10.50 17.94
CA ASP A 309 9.63 10.98 18.39
C ASP A 309 9.54 12.49 18.61
N MET A 310 9.06 12.81 19.80
CA MET A 310 8.95 14.10 20.47
C MET A 310 10.35 14.77 20.52
N GLU A 311 10.40 16.11 20.55
CA GLU A 311 11.60 17.00 20.45
C GLU A 311 12.85 16.64 21.29
N HIS A 312 12.78 15.67 22.20
CA HIS A 312 13.80 15.33 23.17
C HIS A 312 14.83 14.28 22.72
N LEU A 313 14.70 13.71 21.51
CA LEU A 313 15.66 12.72 20.96
C LEU A 313 16.78 13.35 20.14
N LEU A 314 16.66 14.63 19.78
CA LEU A 314 17.78 15.38 19.25
C LEU A 314 18.61 15.92 20.43
N PRO A 315 19.93 15.76 20.44
CA PRO A 315 20.76 16.44 21.42
C PRO A 315 20.47 17.93 21.35
N LYS A 316 20.26 18.57 22.50
CA LYS A 316 20.16 20.03 22.57
C LYS A 316 21.46 20.61 22.00
N ILE A 317 21.34 21.40 20.93
CA ILE A 317 22.45 22.19 20.37
C ILE A 317 22.94 23.16 21.44
#